data_AF-A0A932X4V1-F1
#
_entry.id   AF-A0A932X4V1-F1
#
_cell.length_a   1.000
_cell.length_b   1.000
_cell.length_c   1.000
_cell.angle_alpha   90.00
_cell.angle_beta   90.00
_cell.angle_gamma   90.00
#
_symmetry.space_group_name_H-M   'P 1'
#
loop_
_entity.id
_entity.type
_entity.pdbx_description
1 polymer ?
#
loop_
_entity_poly.entity_id
_entity_poly.type
_entity_poly.pdbx_seq_one_letter_code
_entity_poly.pdbx_strand_id
1 'polypeptide(L)'
;MRIAVEVPISGGDTAAAEAQARAAAARQAVSQVALTFTSPAAAANAPAVEDVAGRPELARETRITTADPSPTVLKARVDVVVRLVPLIAALHEKGLLPARRVAVQITEPQPEGAAGGGTAQVAITRQLLAAGYQVQVSPPQALAAGVDPKRLPTADVVIIGTASSEPAPTPMAVAGFSSARARVEAQAVAVETGRVIAAEAASGAGADLDPASAAKKSIEATADRVALTLVVKLASDAAKP
;
A
#
# COMPACT_ATOMS: atom_id res chain seq x y z
N MET A 1 9.61 -18.58 4.21
CA MET A 1 10.89 -18.52 3.47
C MET A 1 11.92 -19.33 4.23
N ARG A 2 12.80 -20.09 3.56
CA ARG A 2 13.78 -20.95 4.23
C ARG A 2 15.17 -20.35 4.16
N ILE A 3 15.78 -20.06 5.31
CA ILE A 3 17.12 -19.46 5.42
C ILE A 3 18.09 -20.46 6.04
N ALA A 4 19.29 -20.57 5.46
CA ALA A 4 20.40 -21.28 6.06
C ALA A 4 21.27 -20.28 6.85
N VAL A 5 21.58 -20.61 8.10
CA VAL A 5 22.45 -19.82 8.99
C VAL A 5 23.50 -20.70 9.65
N GLU A 6 24.67 -20.14 9.88
CA GLU A 6 25.74 -20.75 10.67
C GLU A 6 26.05 -19.84 11.87
N VAL A 7 26.01 -20.39 13.08
CA VAL A 7 26.19 -19.62 14.31
C VAL A 7 27.18 -20.32 15.24
N PRO A 8 28.19 -19.61 15.81
CA PRO A 8 29.13 -20.22 16.73
C PRO A 8 28.45 -20.66 18.03
N ILE A 9 28.83 -21.83 18.55
CA ILE A 9 28.40 -22.30 19.87
C ILE A 9 29.44 -21.85 20.90
N SER A 10 29.09 -20.84 21.69
CA SER A 10 29.96 -20.33 22.75
C SER A 10 29.71 -21.09 24.05
N GLY A 11 30.77 -21.69 24.62
CA GLY A 11 30.70 -22.38 25.92
C GLY A 11 29.82 -23.64 25.95
N GLY A 12 29.51 -24.24 24.80
CA GLY A 12 28.63 -25.41 24.71
C GLY A 12 27.14 -25.11 24.86
N ASP A 13 26.74 -23.84 24.94
CA ASP A 13 25.33 -23.45 25.06
C ASP A 13 24.62 -23.50 23.70
N THR A 14 24.01 -24.66 23.42
CA THR A 14 23.24 -24.89 22.19
C THR A 14 21.94 -24.10 22.15
N ALA A 15 21.33 -23.79 23.30
CA ALA A 15 20.09 -23.04 23.36
C ALA A 15 20.33 -21.57 22.98
N ALA A 16 21.43 -20.97 23.44
CA ALA A 16 21.86 -19.65 23.02
C ALA A 16 22.17 -19.61 21.52
N ALA A 17 22.89 -20.61 21.00
CA ALA A 17 23.18 -20.73 19.58
C ALA A 17 21.91 -20.85 18.71
N GLU A 18 20.91 -21.62 19.16
CA GLU A 18 19.62 -21.72 18.49
C GLU A 18 18.84 -20.40 18.47
N ALA A 19 18.81 -19.68 19.60
CA ALA A 19 18.15 -18.37 19.68
C ALA A 19 18.82 -17.37 18.73
N GLN A 20 20.15 -17.36 18.69
CA GLN A 20 20.92 -16.52 17.78
C GLN A 20 20.71 -16.93 16.31
N ALA A 21 20.61 -18.23 16.01
CA ALA A 21 20.28 -18.72 14.67
C ALA A 21 18.89 -18.26 14.20
N ARG A 22 17.87 -18.31 15.07
CA ARG A 22 16.52 -17.80 14.75
C ARG A 22 16.54 -16.29 14.52
N ALA A 23 17.24 -15.53 15.35
CA ALA A 23 17.35 -14.08 15.21
C ALA A 23 18.13 -13.66 13.94
N ALA A 24 19.20 -14.38 13.59
CA ALA A 24 19.97 -14.15 12.36
C ALA A 24 19.13 -14.49 11.13
N ALA A 25 18.43 -15.64 11.14
CA ALA A 25 17.56 -16.04 10.05
C ALA A 25 16.39 -15.07 9.85
N ALA A 26 15.79 -14.58 10.94
CA ALA A 26 14.74 -13.56 10.88
C ALA A 26 15.23 -12.28 10.21
N ARG A 27 16.37 -11.73 10.67
CA ARG A 27 16.99 -10.53 10.08
C ARG A 27 17.30 -10.72 8.60
N GLN A 28 17.93 -11.84 8.24
CA GLN A 28 18.28 -12.13 6.85
C GLN A 28 17.03 -12.28 5.97
N ALA A 29 15.98 -12.95 6.46
CA ALA A 29 14.73 -13.09 5.73
C ALA A 29 14.04 -11.74 5.51
N VAL A 30 13.95 -10.91 6.56
CA VAL A 30 13.36 -9.57 6.45
C VAL A 30 14.18 -8.70 5.51
N SER A 31 15.51 -8.73 5.56
CA SER A 31 16.40 -7.99 4.67
C SER A 31 16.22 -8.40 3.19
N GLN A 32 16.21 -9.70 2.90
CA GLN A 32 15.99 -10.18 1.53
C GLN A 32 14.62 -9.77 0.99
N VAL A 33 13.57 -9.86 1.80
CA VAL A 33 12.24 -9.40 1.42
C VAL A 33 12.21 -7.88 1.29
N ALA A 34 12.87 -7.13 2.17
CA ALA A 34 12.96 -5.68 2.08
C ALA A 34 13.58 -5.23 0.74
N LEU A 35 14.67 -5.90 0.32
CA LEU A 35 15.36 -5.58 -0.92
C LEU A 35 14.49 -5.75 -2.18
N THR A 36 13.44 -6.59 -2.15
CA THR A 36 12.50 -6.70 -3.28
C THR A 36 11.62 -5.46 -3.43
N PHE A 37 11.46 -4.67 -2.37
CA PHE A 37 10.64 -3.46 -2.36
C PHE A 37 11.44 -2.17 -2.52
N THR A 38 12.75 -2.20 -2.25
CA THR A 38 13.59 -1.02 -2.33
C THR A 38 14.06 -0.73 -3.75
N SER A 39 14.18 0.55 -4.11
CA SER A 39 14.85 0.93 -5.36
C SER A 39 16.33 0.57 -5.33
N PRO A 40 17.03 0.42 -6.47
CA PRO A 40 18.48 0.20 -6.49
C PRO A 40 19.27 1.27 -5.72
N ALA A 41 18.81 2.53 -5.75
CA ALA A 41 19.40 3.63 -4.99
C ALA A 41 19.17 3.50 -3.48
N ALA A 42 17.99 3.04 -3.07
CA ALA A 42 17.68 2.77 -1.66
C ALA A 42 18.38 1.50 -1.15
N ALA A 43 18.56 0.49 -2.00
CA ALA A 43 19.33 -0.71 -1.70
C ALA A 43 20.81 -0.42 -1.43
N ALA A 44 21.35 0.67 -2.00
CA ALA A 44 22.69 1.17 -1.68
C ALA A 44 22.80 1.73 -0.24
N ASN A 45 21.68 2.04 0.42
CA ASN A 45 21.63 2.43 1.82
C ASN A 45 21.48 1.21 2.74
N ALA A 46 22.48 0.32 2.69
CA ALA A 46 22.51 -0.91 3.49
C ALA A 46 22.22 -0.70 5.00
N PRO A 47 22.75 0.36 5.67
CA PRO A 47 22.46 0.58 7.09
C PRO A 47 20.96 0.78 7.39
N ALA A 48 20.23 1.47 6.52
CA ALA A 48 18.81 1.72 6.71
C ALA A 48 17.97 0.46 6.49
N VAL A 49 18.35 -0.39 5.53
CA VAL A 49 17.71 -1.70 5.31
C VAL A 49 17.98 -2.63 6.50
N GLU A 50 19.20 -2.63 7.04
CA GLU A 50 19.55 -3.42 8.22
C GLU A 50 18.81 -2.96 9.48
N ASP A 51 18.63 -1.65 9.68
CA ASP A 51 17.84 -1.11 10.79
C ASP A 51 16.39 -1.59 10.75
N VAL A 52 15.77 -1.61 9.56
CA VAL A 52 14.43 -2.20 9.38
C VAL A 52 14.46 -3.69 9.63
N ALA A 53 15.43 -4.41 9.08
CA ALA A 53 15.54 -5.86 9.24
C ALA A 53 15.74 -6.31 10.69
N GLY A 54 16.32 -5.44 11.54
CA GLY A 54 16.51 -5.68 12.97
C GLY A 54 15.24 -5.69 13.82
N ARG A 55 14.10 -5.22 13.28
CA ARG A 55 12.83 -5.10 14.01
C ARG A 55 12.17 -6.48 14.26
N PRO A 56 12.02 -6.93 15.52
CA PRO A 56 11.54 -8.28 15.83
C PRO A 56 10.07 -8.52 15.44
N GLU A 57 9.25 -7.47 15.37
CA GLU A 57 7.83 -7.54 15.00
C GLU A 57 7.58 -7.90 13.53
N LEU A 58 8.61 -7.80 12.69
CA LEU A 58 8.52 -8.08 11.25
C LEU A 58 8.58 -9.57 10.92
N ALA A 59 8.94 -10.43 11.88
CA ALA A 59 8.97 -11.89 11.74
C ALA A 59 8.06 -12.55 12.79
N ARG A 60 7.16 -13.45 12.37
CA ARG A 60 6.16 -14.08 13.28
C ARG A 60 6.51 -15.49 13.72
N GLU A 61 7.08 -16.29 12.81
CA GLU A 61 7.35 -17.70 13.05
C GLU A 61 8.75 -18.01 12.54
N THR A 62 9.60 -18.50 13.45
CA THR A 62 10.94 -19.00 13.15
C THR A 62 11.03 -20.44 13.63
N ARG A 63 10.89 -21.40 12.71
CA ARG A 63 11.01 -22.82 13.02
C ARG A 63 12.32 -23.36 12.47
N ILE A 64 13.16 -23.93 13.32
CA ILE A 64 14.32 -24.69 12.88
C ILE A 64 13.82 -26.00 12.26
N THR A 65 14.08 -26.21 10.98
CA THR A 65 13.72 -27.42 10.24
C THR A 65 14.84 -28.44 10.19
N THR A 66 16.09 -27.99 10.27
CA THR A 66 17.26 -28.85 10.33
C THR A 66 18.29 -28.17 11.20
N ALA A 67 18.86 -28.89 12.16
CA ALA A 67 19.98 -28.46 12.96
C ALA A 67 21.06 -29.54 12.87
N ASP A 68 22.23 -29.18 12.40
CA ASP A 68 23.42 -30.03 12.40
C ASP A 68 24.45 -29.39 13.36
N PRO A 69 24.42 -29.76 14.64
CA PRO A 69 25.33 -29.21 15.64
C PRO A 69 26.72 -29.85 15.49
N SER A 70 27.71 -29.03 15.15
CA SER A 70 29.13 -29.33 15.29
C SER A 70 29.64 -28.79 16.63
N PRO A 71 30.72 -29.32 17.24
CA PRO A 71 31.26 -28.85 18.53
C PRO A 71 31.54 -27.34 18.61
N THR A 72 31.69 -26.64 17.49
CA THR A 72 31.98 -25.20 17.45
C THR A 72 30.94 -24.35 16.72
N VAL A 73 30.06 -24.95 15.91
CA VAL A 73 29.13 -24.24 15.04
C VAL A 73 27.81 -24.99 14.94
N LEU A 74 26.70 -24.27 15.07
CA LEU A 74 25.37 -24.75 14.74
C LEU A 74 25.04 -24.37 13.29
N LYS A 75 24.84 -25.37 12.42
CA LYS A 75 24.29 -25.16 11.08
C LYS A 75 22.79 -25.38 11.13
N ALA A 76 22.00 -24.34 10.88
CA ALA A 76 20.54 -24.42 10.97
C ALA A 76 19.86 -23.98 9.67
N ARG A 77 18.78 -24.68 9.32
CA ARG A 77 17.77 -24.20 8.36
C ARG A 77 16.56 -23.72 9.14
N VAL A 78 16.15 -22.48 8.90
CA VAL A 78 15.04 -21.85 9.62
C VAL A 78 13.98 -21.42 8.62
N ASP A 79 12.75 -21.85 8.84
CA ASP A 79 11.59 -21.35 8.12
C ASP A 79 11.10 -20.08 8.83
N VAL A 80 11.11 -18.96 8.10
CA VAL A 80 10.74 -17.62 8.56
C VAL A 80 9.50 -17.12 7.82
N VAL A 81 8.52 -16.61 8.57
CA VAL A 81 7.37 -15.88 8.03
C VAL A 81 7.54 -14.38 8.27
N VAL A 82 7.72 -13.62 7.18
CA VAL A 82 7.83 -12.15 7.20
C VAL A 82 6.45 -11.52 7.09
N ARG A 83 6.17 -10.53 7.93
CA ARG A 83 4.93 -9.75 7.90
C ARG A 83 5.08 -8.57 6.94
N LEU A 84 4.44 -8.66 5.78
CA LEU A 84 4.59 -7.66 4.71
C LEU A 84 4.06 -6.27 5.09
N VAL A 85 2.86 -6.17 5.69
CA VAL A 85 2.25 -4.87 6.04
C VAL A 85 3.15 -4.02 6.95
N PRO A 86 3.63 -4.51 8.11
CA PRO A 86 4.51 -3.72 8.97
C PRO A 86 5.91 -3.50 8.35
N LEU A 87 6.39 -4.42 7.49
CA LEU A 87 7.65 -4.22 6.77
C LEU A 87 7.55 -3.04 5.81
N ILE A 88 6.51 -2.99 5.00
CA ILE A 88 6.29 -1.90 4.04
C ILE A 88 6.17 -0.56 4.78
N ALA A 89 5.45 -0.53 5.90
CA ALA A 89 5.37 0.67 6.74
C ALA A 89 6.75 1.11 7.27
N ALA A 90 7.58 0.17 7.73
CA ALA A 90 8.94 0.48 8.20
C ALA A 90 9.88 0.95 7.08
N LEU A 91 9.80 0.35 5.88
CA LEU A 91 10.56 0.80 4.71
C LEU A 91 10.14 2.20 4.26
N HIS A 92 8.84 2.49 4.37
CA HIS A 92 8.29 3.80 4.07
C HIS A 92 8.79 4.87 5.06
N GLU A 93 8.76 4.58 6.37
CA GLU A 93 9.30 5.44 7.43
C GLU A 93 10.78 5.82 7.18
N LYS A 94 11.55 4.90 6.59
CA LYS A 94 12.96 5.11 6.26
C LYS A 94 13.21 5.68 4.86
N GLY A 95 12.17 5.97 4.08
CA GLY A 95 12.29 6.47 2.71
C GLY A 95 12.96 5.48 1.76
N LEU A 96 12.89 4.18 2.06
CA LEU A 96 13.54 3.12 1.28
C LEU A 96 12.67 2.59 0.13
N LEU A 97 11.36 2.83 0.20
CA LEU A 97 10.48 2.52 -0.92
C LEU A 97 10.70 3.54 -2.04
N PRO A 98 10.71 3.11 -3.32
CA PRO A 98 10.62 4.04 -4.43
C PRO A 98 9.33 4.84 -4.26
N ALA A 99 9.44 6.16 -4.26
CA ALA A 99 8.29 7.04 -4.32
C ALA A 99 7.60 6.84 -5.67
N ARG A 100 6.66 5.89 -5.75
CA ARG A 100 5.89 5.64 -6.96
C ARG A 100 5.12 6.91 -7.29
N ARG A 101 5.32 7.40 -8.50
CA ARG A 101 4.62 8.56 -9.03
C ARG A 101 3.26 8.07 -9.50
N VAL A 102 2.20 8.59 -8.89
CA VAL A 102 0.83 8.17 -9.17
C VAL A 102 0.07 9.34 -9.76
N ALA A 103 -0.51 9.16 -10.93
CA ALA A 103 -1.52 10.08 -11.45
C ALA A 103 -2.91 9.61 -11.00
N VAL A 104 -3.77 10.53 -10.57
CA VAL A 104 -5.14 10.19 -10.14
C VAL A 104 -6.14 10.99 -10.96
N GLN A 105 -7.08 10.30 -11.59
CA GLN A 105 -8.19 10.88 -12.32
C GLN A 105 -9.48 10.13 -11.98
N ILE A 106 -10.37 10.77 -11.23
CA ILE A 106 -11.69 10.21 -10.95
C ILE A 106 -12.74 11.09 -11.62
N THR A 107 -13.51 10.48 -12.51
CA THR A 107 -14.62 11.15 -13.16
C THR A 107 -15.78 11.25 -12.17
N GLU A 108 -16.14 12.47 -11.79
CA GLU A 108 -17.25 12.78 -10.89
C GLU A 108 -18.20 13.74 -11.63
N PRO A 109 -19.52 13.51 -11.61
CA PRO A 109 -20.48 14.45 -12.16
C PRO A 109 -20.42 15.73 -11.33
N GLN A 110 -19.89 16.80 -11.92
CA GLN A 110 -19.82 18.11 -11.29
C GLN A 110 -20.86 19.06 -11.89
N PRO A 111 -21.44 19.97 -11.08
CA PRO A 111 -22.24 21.06 -11.62
C PRO A 111 -21.38 21.93 -12.55
N GLU A 112 -21.98 22.45 -13.62
CA GLU A 112 -21.29 23.32 -14.58
C GLU A 112 -20.58 24.48 -13.85
N GLY A 113 -19.31 24.71 -14.20
CA GLY A 113 -18.50 25.79 -13.63
C GLY A 113 -17.77 25.46 -12.33
N ALA A 114 -17.88 24.24 -11.80
CA ALA A 114 -17.03 23.80 -10.69
C ALA A 114 -15.55 23.73 -11.13
N ALA A 115 -14.74 24.67 -10.62
CA ALA A 115 -13.31 24.67 -10.83
C ALA A 115 -12.62 23.86 -9.72
N GLY A 116 -12.23 22.62 -10.01
CA GLY A 116 -11.47 21.79 -9.07
C GLY A 116 -11.58 20.29 -9.36
N GLY A 117 -10.64 19.50 -8.82
CA GLY A 117 -10.77 18.04 -8.85
C GLY A 117 -12.01 17.57 -8.09
N GLY A 118 -12.61 16.45 -8.52
CA GLY A 118 -13.74 15.81 -7.84
C GLY A 118 -13.47 15.52 -6.37
N THR A 119 -14.52 15.48 -5.54
CA THR A 119 -14.45 15.10 -4.12
C THR A 119 -13.74 13.77 -3.94
N ALA A 120 -14.05 12.77 -4.77
CA ALA A 120 -13.41 11.46 -4.73
C ALA A 120 -11.92 11.54 -5.08
N GLN A 121 -11.56 12.34 -6.10
CA GLN A 121 -10.17 12.52 -6.52
C GLN A 121 -9.32 13.14 -5.40
N VAL A 122 -9.84 14.15 -4.72
CA VAL A 122 -9.16 14.80 -3.58
C VAL A 122 -8.96 13.81 -2.43
N ALA A 123 -9.99 13.03 -2.08
CA ALA A 123 -9.92 12.03 -1.02
C ALA A 123 -8.88 10.93 -1.34
N ILE A 124 -8.91 10.38 -2.55
CA ILE A 124 -7.92 9.37 -2.99
C ILE A 124 -6.50 9.94 -3.00
N THR A 125 -6.32 11.15 -3.54
CA THR A 125 -5.03 11.84 -3.56
C THR A 125 -4.46 12.03 -2.16
N ARG A 126 -5.30 12.47 -1.21
CA ARG A 126 -4.91 12.65 0.20
C ARG A 126 -4.39 11.35 0.82
N GLN A 127 -5.07 10.23 0.61
CA GLN A 127 -4.67 8.94 1.17
C GLN A 127 -3.39 8.40 0.53
N LEU A 128 -3.21 8.60 -0.78
CA LEU A 128 -1.97 8.23 -1.46
C LEU A 128 -0.78 9.06 -0.98
N LEU A 129 -0.96 10.38 -0.80
CA LEU A 129 0.07 11.24 -0.21
C LEU A 129 0.39 10.84 1.23
N ALA A 130 -0.61 10.48 2.03
CA ALA A 130 -0.41 9.99 3.40
C ALA A 130 0.35 8.65 3.44
N ALA A 131 0.18 7.81 2.43
CA ALA A 131 0.96 6.60 2.19
C ALA A 131 2.31 6.86 1.48
N GLY A 132 2.66 8.14 1.27
CA GLY A 132 3.88 8.69 0.66
C GLY A 132 4.14 8.32 -0.80
N TYR A 133 3.07 8.07 -1.54
CA TYR A 133 3.13 8.15 -3.00
C TYR A 133 3.34 9.60 -3.45
N GLN A 134 4.08 9.80 -4.54
CA GLN A 134 4.19 11.10 -5.20
C GLN A 134 3.01 11.28 -6.13
N VAL A 135 1.97 11.99 -5.68
CA VAL A 135 0.77 12.18 -6.50
C VAL A 135 0.96 13.35 -7.47
N GLN A 136 0.81 13.08 -8.77
CA GLN A 136 0.75 14.08 -9.81
C GLN A 136 -0.70 14.40 -10.12
N VAL A 137 -1.05 15.68 -10.01
CA VAL A 137 -2.35 16.17 -10.44
C VAL A 137 -2.29 16.34 -11.96
N SER A 138 -2.81 15.35 -12.70
CA SER A 138 -2.94 15.48 -14.15
C SER A 138 -4.02 16.51 -14.49
N PRO A 139 -3.85 17.31 -15.55
CA PRO A 139 -4.92 18.12 -16.09
C PRO A 139 -6.11 17.21 -16.44
N PRO A 140 -7.36 17.59 -16.13
CA PRO A 140 -8.55 16.75 -16.40
C PRO A 140 -8.67 16.28 -17.85
N GLN A 141 -8.10 17.07 -18.77
CA GLN A 141 -8.13 16.84 -20.21
C GLN A 141 -7.15 15.76 -20.68
N ALA A 142 -6.10 15.48 -19.90
CA ALA A 142 -5.05 14.52 -20.28
C ALA A 142 -5.47 13.06 -20.10
N LEU A 143 -6.61 12.78 -19.47
CA LEU A 143 -7.10 11.42 -19.18
C LEU A 143 -8.58 11.22 -19.53
N ALA A 144 -9.21 12.17 -20.25
CA ALA A 144 -10.56 12.01 -20.78
C ALA A 144 -10.65 10.75 -21.65
N ALA A 145 -11.80 10.07 -21.62
CA ALA A 145 -12.04 8.72 -22.14
C ALA A 145 -11.19 8.34 -23.37
N GLY A 146 -10.19 7.49 -23.17
CA GLY A 146 -9.38 6.92 -24.25
C GLY A 146 -7.93 7.42 -24.35
N VAL A 147 -7.43 8.24 -23.42
CA VAL A 147 -5.99 8.55 -23.42
C VAL A 147 -5.19 7.33 -22.96
N ASP A 148 -4.28 6.90 -23.83
CA ASP A 148 -3.31 5.86 -23.55
C ASP A 148 -2.48 6.25 -22.30
N PRO A 149 -2.48 5.44 -21.22
CA PRO A 149 -1.72 5.72 -20.01
C PRO A 149 -0.23 5.97 -20.29
N LYS A 150 0.31 5.46 -21.41
CA LYS A 150 1.68 5.74 -21.88
C LYS A 150 1.96 7.20 -22.20
N ARG A 151 0.92 8.04 -22.35
CA ARG A 151 1.04 9.49 -22.60
C ARG A 151 1.23 10.31 -21.32
N LEU A 152 1.31 9.67 -20.16
CA LEU A 152 1.69 10.30 -18.89
C LEU A 152 3.12 9.89 -18.52
N PRO A 153 4.15 10.42 -19.21
CA PRO A 153 5.54 9.95 -19.09
C PRO A 153 6.14 10.13 -17.69
N THR A 154 5.46 10.86 -16.81
CA THR A 154 5.93 11.20 -15.46
C THR A 154 5.30 10.34 -14.36
N ALA A 155 4.32 9.48 -14.66
CA ALA A 155 3.67 8.60 -13.70
C ALA A 155 4.10 7.14 -13.93
N ASP A 156 4.25 6.38 -12.84
CA ASP A 156 4.50 4.94 -12.88
C ASP A 156 3.17 4.17 -12.86
N VAL A 157 2.17 4.74 -12.19
CA VAL A 157 0.81 4.19 -12.06
C VAL A 157 -0.20 5.29 -12.33
N VAL A 158 -1.26 4.96 -13.07
CA VAL A 158 -2.43 5.83 -13.25
C VAL A 158 -3.61 5.20 -12.54
N ILE A 159 -4.23 5.92 -11.63
CA ILE A 159 -5.50 5.56 -11.02
C ILE A 159 -6.60 6.28 -11.79
N ILE A 160 -7.44 5.50 -12.47
CA ILE A 160 -8.61 5.99 -13.19
C ILE A 160 -9.88 5.42 -12.54
N GLY A 161 -10.97 6.16 -12.57
CA GLY A 161 -12.19 5.72 -11.92
C GLY A 161 -13.39 6.61 -12.14
N THR A 162 -14.49 6.23 -11.53
CA THR A 162 -15.74 6.98 -11.50
C THR A 162 -16.23 7.12 -10.06
N ALA A 163 -16.85 8.25 -9.77
CA ALA A 163 -17.56 8.47 -8.52
C ALA A 163 -18.92 9.06 -8.83
N SER A 164 -19.96 8.57 -8.18
CA SER A 164 -21.31 9.12 -8.28
C SER A 164 -21.99 9.10 -6.91
N SER A 165 -22.96 9.99 -6.75
CA SER A 165 -23.86 9.98 -5.60
C SER A 165 -25.29 10.16 -6.05
N GLU A 166 -26.19 9.47 -5.37
CA GLU A 166 -27.63 9.57 -5.56
C GLU A 166 -28.29 9.89 -4.22
N PRO A 167 -29.35 10.71 -4.20
CA PRO A 167 -30.18 10.87 -3.01
C PRO A 167 -30.64 9.50 -2.53
N ALA A 168 -30.49 9.21 -1.24
CA ALA A 168 -31.00 7.94 -0.72
C ALA A 168 -32.54 7.98 -0.76
N PRO A 169 -33.21 6.90 -1.22
CA PRO A 169 -34.67 6.82 -1.16
C PRO A 169 -35.10 6.89 0.31
N THR A 170 -35.70 8.01 0.72
CA THR A 170 -36.14 8.22 2.10
C THR A 170 -37.45 7.47 2.37
N PRO A 171 -37.60 6.93 3.59
CA PRO A 171 -38.40 7.67 4.57
C PRO A 171 -37.77 7.59 5.96
N MET A 172 -36.82 8.47 6.25
CA MET A 172 -36.60 8.89 7.64
C MET A 172 -36.59 10.40 7.64
N ALA A 173 -37.79 10.96 7.66
CA ALA A 173 -38.06 12.34 8.01
C ALA A 173 -37.69 12.59 9.48
N VAL A 174 -36.44 12.36 9.86
CA VAL A 174 -35.86 13.03 11.03
C VAL A 174 -35.67 14.46 10.56
N ALA A 175 -36.63 15.31 10.92
CA ALA A 175 -36.85 16.64 10.38
C ALA A 175 -35.54 17.40 10.09
N GLY A 176 -35.27 17.63 8.81
CA GLY A 176 -34.16 18.49 8.35
C GLY A 176 -32.88 17.77 7.91
N PHE A 177 -32.78 16.45 7.99
CA PHE A 177 -31.60 15.72 7.47
C PHE A 177 -31.81 15.18 6.05
N SER A 178 -30.82 15.41 5.21
CA SER A 178 -30.66 14.86 3.87
C SER A 178 -29.63 13.72 3.90
N SER A 179 -29.90 12.64 3.17
CA SER A 179 -28.99 11.50 3.06
C SER A 179 -28.71 11.15 1.60
N ALA A 180 -27.47 10.81 1.29
CA ALA A 180 -27.02 10.39 -0.02
C ALA A 180 -26.28 9.05 0.06
N ARG A 181 -26.37 8.26 -1.02
CA ARG A 181 -25.55 7.07 -1.25
C ARG A 181 -24.53 7.39 -2.32
N ALA A 182 -23.30 6.97 -2.13
CA ALA A 182 -22.25 7.11 -3.12
C ALA A 182 -21.73 5.74 -3.57
N ARG A 183 -21.26 5.69 -4.82
CA ARG A 183 -20.49 4.60 -5.39
C ARG A 183 -19.20 5.18 -5.94
N VAL A 184 -18.08 4.57 -5.57
CA VAL A 184 -16.75 4.96 -6.07
C VAL A 184 -16.07 3.71 -6.58
N GLU A 185 -15.59 3.78 -7.82
CA GLU A 185 -14.85 2.72 -8.49
C GLU A 185 -13.52 3.29 -8.97
N ALA A 186 -12.43 2.59 -8.71
CA ALA A 186 -11.12 3.01 -9.13
C ALA A 186 -10.24 1.81 -9.47
N GLN A 187 -9.46 1.96 -10.53
CA GLN A 187 -8.48 0.98 -10.98
C GLN A 187 -7.13 1.65 -11.16
N ALA A 188 -6.09 0.99 -10.68
CA ALA A 188 -4.71 1.38 -10.86
C ALA A 188 -4.10 0.58 -12.02
N VAL A 189 -3.54 1.30 -12.97
CA VAL A 189 -2.94 0.77 -14.20
C VAL A 189 -1.45 1.09 -14.19
N ALA A 190 -0.60 0.09 -14.38
CA ALA A 190 0.83 0.30 -14.56
C ALA A 190 1.08 0.93 -15.94
N VAL A 191 1.74 2.10 -15.98
CA VAL A 191 1.91 2.88 -17.22
C VAL A 191 2.73 2.13 -18.27
N GLU A 192 3.80 1.46 -17.85
CA GLU A 192 4.72 0.74 -18.74
C GLU A 192 3.99 -0.38 -19.51
N THR A 193 3.19 -1.17 -18.80
CA THR A 193 2.56 -2.38 -19.36
C THR A 193 1.12 -2.17 -19.80
N GLY A 194 0.47 -1.10 -19.34
CA GLY A 194 -0.98 -0.90 -19.49
C GLY A 194 -1.82 -1.91 -18.69
N ARG A 195 -1.21 -2.74 -17.82
CA ARG A 195 -1.91 -3.76 -17.05
C ARG A 195 -2.59 -3.15 -15.83
N VAL A 196 -3.83 -3.54 -15.57
CA VAL A 196 -4.51 -3.27 -14.30
C VAL A 196 -3.80 -4.05 -13.18
N ILE A 197 -3.22 -3.33 -12.23
CA ILE A 197 -2.49 -3.90 -11.08
C ILE A 197 -3.33 -3.91 -9.81
N ALA A 198 -4.33 -3.03 -9.72
CA ALA A 198 -5.33 -3.04 -8.66
C ALA A 198 -6.65 -2.49 -9.19
N ALA A 199 -7.76 -3.00 -8.67
CA ALA A 199 -9.09 -2.44 -8.88
C ALA A 199 -9.88 -2.58 -7.59
N GLU A 200 -10.70 -1.57 -7.28
CA GLU A 200 -11.54 -1.54 -6.10
C GLU A 200 -12.82 -0.74 -6.36
N ALA A 201 -13.92 -1.18 -5.75
CA ALA A 201 -15.20 -0.51 -5.82
C ALA A 201 -15.88 -0.58 -4.45
N ALA A 202 -16.38 0.55 -3.98
CA ALA A 202 -17.13 0.60 -2.74
C ALA A 202 -18.41 1.41 -2.91
N SER A 203 -19.37 1.14 -2.02
CA SER A 203 -20.54 1.97 -1.82
C SER A 203 -20.63 2.41 -0.38
N GLY A 204 -21.18 3.60 -0.16
CA GLY A 204 -21.31 4.18 1.16
C GLY A 204 -22.48 5.15 1.23
N ALA A 205 -22.70 5.70 2.41
CA ALA A 205 -23.74 6.68 2.66
C ALA A 205 -23.18 7.83 3.49
N GLY A 206 -23.79 9.00 3.34
CA GLY A 206 -23.51 10.21 4.10
C GLY A 206 -24.80 10.96 4.40
N ALA A 207 -24.80 11.71 5.49
CA ALA A 207 -25.93 12.52 5.89
C ALA A 207 -25.46 13.91 6.34
N ASP A 208 -26.27 14.91 6.02
CA ASP A 208 -26.08 16.31 6.39
C ASP A 208 -27.44 17.02 6.40
N LEU A 209 -27.52 18.27 6.86
CA LEU A 209 -28.73 19.08 6.73
C LEU A 209 -28.96 19.50 5.28
N ASP A 210 -27.87 19.71 4.53
CA ASP A 210 -27.89 20.11 3.13
C ASP A 210 -27.64 18.91 2.18
N PRO A 211 -28.48 18.70 1.13
CA PRO A 211 -28.31 17.60 0.18
C PRO A 211 -26.94 17.57 -0.51
N ALA A 212 -26.39 18.72 -0.88
CA ALA A 212 -25.10 18.77 -1.57
C ALA A 212 -23.96 18.36 -0.62
N SER A 213 -24.03 18.78 0.63
CA SER A 213 -23.10 18.38 1.69
C SER A 213 -23.21 16.88 2.01
N ALA A 214 -24.43 16.34 2.05
CA ALA A 214 -24.66 14.90 2.24
C ALA A 214 -24.04 14.08 1.09
N ALA A 215 -24.24 14.52 -0.15
CA ALA A 215 -23.63 13.92 -1.34
C ALA A 215 -22.09 13.94 -1.25
N LYS A 216 -21.50 15.12 -1.00
CA LYS A 216 -20.06 15.27 -0.87
C LYS A 216 -19.47 14.37 0.23
N LYS A 217 -20.07 14.37 1.43
CA LYS A 217 -19.63 13.51 2.55
C LYS A 217 -19.73 12.03 2.20
N SER A 218 -20.80 11.62 1.51
CA SER A 218 -20.97 10.22 1.09
C SER A 218 -19.87 9.79 0.11
N ILE A 219 -19.52 10.65 -0.86
CA ILE A 219 -18.44 10.39 -1.82
C ILE A 219 -17.10 10.35 -1.12
N GLU A 220 -16.78 11.35 -0.29
CA GLU A 220 -15.49 11.44 0.42
C GLU A 220 -15.25 10.20 1.29
N ALA A 221 -16.21 9.83 2.14
CA ALA A 221 -16.08 8.68 3.03
C ALA A 221 -15.96 7.35 2.26
N THR A 222 -16.62 7.24 1.11
CA THR A 222 -16.52 6.04 0.25
C THR A 222 -15.17 6.00 -0.46
N ALA A 223 -14.71 7.13 -0.99
CA ALA A 223 -13.44 7.27 -1.68
C ALA A 223 -12.24 7.02 -0.75
N ASP A 224 -12.29 7.45 0.52
CA ASP A 224 -11.25 7.13 1.51
C ASP A 224 -11.08 5.62 1.70
N ARG A 225 -12.19 4.85 1.77
CA ARG A 225 -12.14 3.38 1.89
C ARG A 225 -11.54 2.71 0.65
N VAL A 226 -11.93 3.19 -0.53
CA VAL A 226 -11.37 2.72 -1.81
C VAL A 226 -9.88 3.00 -1.84
N ALA A 227 -9.46 4.20 -1.46
CA ALA A 227 -8.06 4.61 -1.47
C ALA A 227 -7.19 3.78 -0.53
N LEU A 228 -7.65 3.52 0.70
CA LEU A 228 -6.94 2.66 1.65
C LEU A 228 -6.72 1.26 1.10
N THR A 229 -7.75 0.70 0.47
CA THR A 229 -7.65 -0.64 -0.14
C THR A 229 -6.72 -0.64 -1.35
N LEU A 230 -6.77 0.42 -2.17
CA LEU A 230 -5.83 0.60 -3.28
C LEU A 230 -4.38 0.70 -2.80
N VAL A 231 -4.10 1.46 -1.74
CA VAL A 231 -2.75 1.56 -1.14
C VAL A 231 -2.23 0.18 -0.76
N VAL A 232 -3.04 -0.63 -0.06
CA VAL A 232 -2.66 -2.00 0.33
C VAL A 232 -2.40 -2.88 -0.90
N LYS A 233 -3.26 -2.80 -1.92
CA LYS A 233 -3.10 -3.57 -3.16
C LYS A 233 -1.86 -3.14 -3.96
N LEU A 234 -1.61 -1.85 -4.07
CA LEU A 234 -0.44 -1.28 -4.75
C LEU A 234 0.87 -1.67 -4.05
N ALA A 235 0.87 -1.63 -2.74
CA ALA A 235 1.99 -2.09 -1.92
C ALA A 235 2.23 -3.61 -2.09
N SER A 236 1.17 -4.40 -2.23
CA SER A 236 1.24 -5.85 -2.43
C SER A 236 1.66 -6.25 -3.84
N ASP A 237 1.25 -5.49 -4.87
CA ASP A 237 1.68 -5.74 -6.26
C ASP A 237 3.17 -5.44 -6.44
N ALA A 238 3.70 -4.42 -5.73
CA ALA A 238 5.14 -4.19 -5.65
C ALA A 238 5.94 -5.36 -5.05
N ALA A 239 5.28 -6.27 -4.31
CA ALA A 239 5.91 -7.45 -3.73
C ALA A 239 6.09 -8.61 -4.71
N LYS A 240 5.39 -8.59 -5.85
CA LYS A 240 5.40 -9.70 -6.79
C LYS A 240 6.65 -9.54 -7.68
N PRO A 241 7.55 -10.54 -7.69
CA PRO A 241 8.75 -10.51 -8.52
C PRO A 241 8.43 -10.55 -10.01
#